data_AF-A0A951L5M0-F1
#
_entry.id   AF-A0A951L5M0-F1
#
_cell.length_a   1.000
_cell.length_b   1.000
_cell.length_c   1.000
_cell.angle_alpha   90.00
_cell.angle_beta   90.00
_cell.angle_gamma   90.00
#
_symmetry.space_group_name_H-M   'P 1'
#
loop_
_entity.id
_entity.type
_entity.pdbx_description
1 polymer ?
#
loop_
_entity_poly.entity_id
_entity_poly.type
_entity_poly.pdbx_seq_one_letter_code
_entity_poly.pdbx_strand_id
1 'polypeptide(L)' 'MKAGVIYPQIELGGDPGAVKAFAQAAEGLGYDHIVIYDHVLGAVHAGREPKLTGP' A
#
# COMPACT_ATOMS: atom_id res chain seq x y z
N MET A 1 14.33 -11.87 15.27
CA MET A 1 13.84 -11.76 13.88
C MET A 1 12.91 -10.55 13.83
N LYS A 2 12.96 -9.72 12.79
CA LYS A 2 12.07 -8.55 12.64
C LYS A 2 11.09 -8.78 11.50
N ALA A 3 9.82 -8.46 11.70
CA ALA A 3 8.76 -8.65 10.72
C ALA A 3 8.19 -7.30 10.28
N GLY A 4 7.93 -7.15 8.98
CA GLY A 4 7.33 -5.94 8.42
C GLY A 4 6.03 -6.24 7.67
N VAL A 5 5.27 -5.19 7.40
CA VAL A 5 4.01 -5.23 6.64
C VAL A 5 4.02 -4.17 5.53
N ILE A 6 3.38 -4.47 4.40
CA ILE A 6 3.21 -3.54 3.28
C ILE A 6 1.85 -2.86 3.40
N TYR A 7 1.81 -1.54 3.23
CA TYR A 7 0.57 -0.77 3.20
C TYR A 7 -0.22 -1.06 1.91
N PRO A 8 -1.51 -1.43 2.00
CA PRO A 8 -2.34 -1.76 0.83
C PRO A 8 -2.86 -0.48 0.15
N GLN A 9 -1.98 0.18 -0.61
CA GLN A 9 -2.22 1.51 -1.18
C GLN A 9 -3.33 1.53 -2.25
N ILE A 10 -3.49 0.44 -3.01
CA ILE A 10 -4.52 0.34 -4.05
C ILE A 10 -5.90 0.21 -3.41
N GLU A 11 -6.03 -0.68 -2.43
CA GLU A 11 -7.29 -1.00 -1.77
C GLU A 11 -7.78 0.14 -0.86
N LEU A 12 -6.85 0.88 -0.24
CA LEU A 12 -7.17 1.98 0.66
C LEU A 12 -7.26 3.34 -0.03
N GLY A 13 -6.97 3.41 -1.33
CA GLY A 13 -7.26 4.56 -2.19
C GLY A 13 -6.62 5.88 -1.75
N GLY A 14 -5.55 5.85 -0.94
CA GLY A 14 -4.87 7.04 -0.45
C GLY A 14 -5.61 7.80 0.66
N ASP A 15 -6.60 7.19 1.35
CA ASP A 15 -7.27 7.82 2.49
C ASP A 15 -6.29 8.03 3.68
N PRO A 16 -6.01 9.28 4.10
CA PRO A 16 -5.14 9.55 5.25
C PRO A 16 -5.64 8.94 6.56
N GLY A 17 -6.96 8.80 6.73
CA GLY A 17 -7.56 8.13 7.89
C GLY A 17 -7.20 6.64 7.92
N ALA A 18 -7.30 5.97 6.76
CA ALA A 18 -6.90 4.58 6.60
C ALA A 18 -5.39 4.36 6.82
N VAL A 19 -4.53 5.28 6.38
CA VAL A 19 -3.08 5.24 6.67
C VAL A 19 -2.83 5.20 8.18
N LYS A 20 -3.47 6.10 8.93
CA LYS A 20 -3.34 6.15 10.39
C LYS A 20 -3.84 4.88 11.05
N ALA A 21 -5.04 4.43 10.68
CA ALA A 21 -5.65 3.24 11.26
C ALA A 21 -4.80 1.99 11.01
N PHE A 22 -4.27 1.84 9.79
CA PHE A 22 -3.39 0.73 9.43
C PHE A 22 -2.08 0.77 10.24
N ALA A 23 -1.44 1.94 10.33
CA ALA A 23 -0.17 2.08 11.05
C ALA A 23 -0.32 1.73 12.54
N GLN A 24 -1.37 2.24 13.18
CA GLN A 24 -1.65 1.93 14.58
C GLN A 24 -1.99 0.45 14.81
N ALA A 25 -2.71 -0.18 13.87
CA ALA A 25 -3.00 -1.61 13.93
C ALA A 25 -1.72 -2.45 13.75
N ALA A 26 -0.86 -2.10 12.79
CA ALA A 26 0.41 -2.79 12.56
C ALA A 26 1.33 -2.71 13.79
N GLU A 27 1.42 -1.54 14.42
CA GLU A 27 2.13 -1.35 15.68
C GLU A 27 1.53 -2.20 16.81
N GLY A 28 0.21 -2.17 16.99
CA GLY A 28 -0.48 -2.96 18.02
C GLY A 28 -0.35 -4.48 17.85
N LEU A 29 -0.13 -4.95 16.62
CA LEU A 29 0.15 -6.36 16.30
C LEU A 29 1.63 -6.75 16.45
N GLY A 30 2.52 -5.79 16.75
CA GLY A 30 3.94 -6.04 16.99
C GLY A 30 4.81 -6.11 15.74
N TYR A 31 4.37 -5.54 14.60
CA TYR A 31 5.25 -5.40 13.44
C TYR A 31 6.31 -4.32 13.69
N ASP A 32 7.52 -4.58 13.21
CA ASP A 32 8.66 -3.68 13.38
C ASP A 32 8.70 -2.58 12.30
N HIS A 33 8.11 -2.84 11.13
CA HIS A 33 8.29 -2.02 9.93
C HIS A 33 7.02 -1.93 9.09
N ILE A 34 6.78 -0.76 8.51
CA ILE A 34 5.77 -0.53 7.46
C ILE A 34 6.49 -0.08 6.18
N VAL A 35 6.14 -0.69 5.05
CA VAL A 35 6.62 -0.30 3.72
C VAL A 35 5.49 0.33 2.91
N ILE A 36 5.77 1.46 2.27
CA ILE A 36 4.84 2.20 1.42
C ILE A 36 5.56 2.52 0.11
N TYR A 37 4.86 2.36 -1.02
CA TYR A 37 5.43 2.59 -2.35
C TYR A 37 4.96 3.94 -2.90
N ASP A 38 5.91 4.82 -3.22
CA ASP A 38 5.64 6.04 -3.95
C ASP A 38 5.98 5.84 -5.43
N HIS A 39 4.95 5.61 -6.25
CA HIS A 39 5.11 5.47 -7.70
C HIS A 39 4.94 6.83 -8.37
N VAL A 40 6.06 7.50 -8.66
CA VAL A 40 6.07 8.78 -9.39
C VAL A 40 5.73 8.59 -10.87
N LEU A 41 6.11 7.45 -11.44
CA LEU A 41 5.80 7.06 -12.82
C LEU A 41 4.74 5.96 -12.83
N GLY A 42 3.70 6.15 -13.64
CA GLY A 42 2.64 5.17 -13.85
C GLY A 42 2.88 4.26 -15.04
N ALA A 43 2.23 3.10 -15.05
CA ALA A 43 2.26 2.20 -16.19
C ALA A 43 1.38 2.74 -17.32
N VAL A 44 1.73 2.46 -18.58
CA VAL A 44 0.79 2.71 -19.69
C VAL A 44 -0.27 1.61 -19.68
N HIS A 45 -1.52 1.98 -19.41
CA HIS A 45 -2.65 1.04 -19.32
C HIS A 45 -3.26 0.66 -20.69
N ALA A 46 -2.95 1.41 -21.76
CA ALA A 46 -3.60 1.25 -23.05
C ALA A 46 -3.36 -0.14 -23.67
N GLY A 47 -4.43 -0.76 -24.19
CA GLY A 47 -4.36 -2.03 -24.94
C GLY A 47 -4.05 -3.28 -24.10
N ARG A 48 -4.23 -3.23 -22.77
CA ARG A 48 -3.94 -4.37 -21.87
C ARG A 48 -5.18 -5.23 -21.62
N GLU A 49 -5.02 -6.54 -21.78
CA GLU A 49 -5.98 -7.57 -21.35
C GLU A 49 -5.27 -8.64 -20.50
N PRO A 50 -5.62 -8.79 -19.21
CA PRO A 50 -6.60 -8.00 -18.45
C PRO A 50 -6.10 -6.56 -18.17
N LYS A 51 -7.03 -5.68 -17.76
CA LYS A 51 -6.71 -4.33 -17.31
C LYS A 51 -5.74 -4.38 -16.12
N LEU A 52 -4.77 -3.46 -16.09
CA LEU A 52 -3.91 -3.28 -14.93
C LEU A 52 -4.71 -2.63 -13.79
N THR A 53 -4.53 -3.13 -12.57
CA THR A 53 -5.11 -2.58 -11.34
C THR A 53 -3.96 -2.06 -10.48
N GLY A 54 -3.83 -0.74 -10.38
CA GLY A 54 -2.69 -0.07 -9.76
C GLY A 54 -2.34 1.23 -10.49
N PRO A 55 -1.29 1.93 -10.06
CA PRO A 55 -0.72 3.06 -10.81
C PRO A 55 -0.14 2.64 -12.17
#